data_AF-A0A222FK74-F1
#
_entry.id   AF-A0A222FK74-F1
#
_cell.length_a   1.000
_cell.length_b   1.000
_cell.length_c   1.000
_cell.angle_alpha   90.00
_cell.angle_beta   90.00
_cell.angle_gamma   90.00
#
_symmetry.space_group_name_H-M   'P 1'
#
loop_
_entity.id
_entity.type
_entity.pdbx_description
1 polymer ?
#
loop_
_entity_poly.entity_id
_entity_poly.type
_entity_poly.pdbx_seq_one_letter_code
_entity_poly.pdbx_strand_id
1 'polypeptide(L)' 'MRILIPLLVLLATGCAQVQPWERGYLSEDVMAWEVDPMKSSLDRHIYFSKEGSSGGGQAAGGGCGCN' A
#
# COMPACT_ATOMS: atom_id res chain seq x y z
N MET A 1 15.66 23.79 20.65
CA MET A 1 14.25 23.36 20.80
C MET A 1 13.23 24.28 20.12
N ARG A 2 13.36 25.62 20.15
CA ARG A 2 12.37 26.56 19.58
C ARG A 2 12.09 26.40 18.07
N ILE A 3 13.06 25.86 17.31
CA ILE A 3 12.98 25.68 15.85
C ILE A 3 12.42 24.31 15.44
N LEU A 4 12.35 23.33 16.35
CA LEU A 4 11.92 21.97 16.02
C LEU A 4 10.40 21.88 15.79
N ILE A 5 9.63 22.67 16.56
CA ILE A 5 8.16 22.71 16.47
C ILE A 5 7.70 23.24 15.09
N PRO A 6 8.16 24.40 14.60
CA PRO A 6 7.74 24.88 13.27
C PRO A 6 8.23 23.97 12.13
N LEU A 7 9.41 23.35 12.27
CA LEU A 7 9.94 22.42 11.27
C LEU A 7 9.07 21.16 11.13
N LEU A 8 8.60 20.61 12.26
CA LEU A 8 7.72 19.44 12.28
C LEU A 8 6.36 19.74 11.61
N VAL A 9 5.80 20.93 11.86
CA VAL A 9 4.55 21.38 11.24
C VAL A 9 4.69 21.50 9.73
N LEU A 10 5.83 21.98 9.23
CA LEU A 10 6.09 22.11 7.79
C LEU A 10 6.16 20.75 7.08
N LEU A 11 6.65 19.71 7.76
CA LEU A 11 6.77 18.35 7.22
C LEU A 11 5.43 17.60 7.16
N ALA A 12 4.44 18.02 7.96
CA ALA A 12 3.14 17.34 8.04
C ALA A 12 2.13 17.75 6.95
N THR A 13 2.43 18.76 6.13
CA THR A 13 1.50 19.30 5.12
C THR A 13 1.41 18.47 3.83
N GLY A 14 2.23 17.44 3.67
CA GLY A 14 2.26 16.58 2.48
C GLY A 14 1.20 15.48 2.42
N CYS A 15 0.49 15.21 3.52
CA CYS A 15 -0.54 14.16 3.56
C CYS A 15 -1.86 14.69 2.99
N ALA A 16 -2.08 14.52 1.68
CA ALA A 16 -3.37 14.79 1.04
C ALA A 16 -4.22 13.50 0.97
N GLN A 17 -5.49 13.61 1.38
CA GLN A 17 -6.45 12.52 1.18
C GLN A 17 -6.83 12.47 -0.31
N VAL A 18 -6.45 11.39 -0.98
CA VAL A 18 -6.74 11.17 -2.41
C VAL A 18 -8.01 10.34 -2.56
N GLN A 19 -8.88 10.70 -3.50
CA GLN A 19 -10.13 9.98 -3.75
C GLN A 19 -9.85 8.61 -4.38
N PRO A 20 -10.65 7.57 -4.11
CA PRO A 20 -10.36 6.21 -4.57
C PRO A 20 -10.12 6.08 -6.09
N TRP A 21 -10.85 6.84 -6.91
CA TRP A 21 -10.73 6.83 -8.38
C TRP A 21 -9.54 7.63 -8.91
N GLU A 22 -9.02 8.59 -8.17
CA GLU A 22 -7.81 9.35 -8.53
C GLU A 22 -6.56 8.46 -8.42
N ARG A 23 -6.60 7.45 -7.56
CA ARG A 23 -5.50 6.48 -7.41
C ARG A 23 -5.18 5.79 -8.72
N GLY A 24 -6.18 5.45 -9.55
CA GLY A 24 -5.92 4.81 -10.84
C GLY A 24 -5.10 5.64 -11.83
N TYR A 25 -5.12 6.97 -11.73
CA TYR A 25 -4.30 7.85 -12.56
C TYR A 25 -2.93 8.17 -11.94
N LEU A 26 -2.83 8.10 -10.62
CA LEU A 26 -1.62 8.41 -9.85
C LEU A 26 -0.75 7.17 -9.52
N SER A 27 -1.32 5.95 -9.62
CA SER A 27 -0.62 4.70 -9.39
C SER A 27 -0.15 4.08 -10.71
N GLU A 28 1.09 4.33 -11.09
CA GLU A 28 1.72 3.60 -12.19
C GLU A 28 1.92 2.13 -11.81
N ASP A 29 1.92 1.23 -12.80
CA ASP A 29 2.07 -0.22 -12.56
C ASP A 29 3.37 -0.58 -11.80
N VAL A 30 4.43 0.21 -12.00
CA VAL A 30 5.73 0.04 -11.30
C VAL A 30 5.67 0.39 -9.82
N MET A 31 4.64 1.11 -9.37
CA MET A 31 4.41 1.46 -7.96
C MET A 31 3.61 0.38 -7.22
N ALA A 32 3.18 -0.68 -7.90
CA ALA A 32 2.49 -1.79 -7.26
C ALA A 32 3.37 -2.47 -6.22
N TRP A 33 2.79 -2.78 -5.06
CA TRP A 33 3.46 -3.55 -3.99
C TRP A 33 3.94 -4.92 -4.47
N GLU A 34 3.23 -5.48 -5.45
CA GLU A 34 3.50 -6.78 -6.04
C GLU A 34 3.63 -6.60 -7.55
N VAL A 35 4.86 -6.75 -8.05
CA VAL A 35 5.17 -6.61 -9.49
C VAL A 35 4.52 -7.74 -10.31
N ASP A 36 4.38 -8.93 -9.70
CA ASP A 36 3.70 -10.07 -10.30
C ASP A 36 2.62 -10.58 -9.32
N PRO A 37 1.35 -10.15 -9.49
CA PRO A 37 0.27 -10.53 -8.60
C PRO A 37 -0.05 -12.03 -8.67
N MET A 38 0.24 -12.69 -9.78
CA MET A 38 -0.01 -14.13 -9.94
C MET A 38 1.01 -14.94 -9.14
N LYS A 39 2.29 -14.56 -9.24
CA LYS A 39 3.35 -15.15 -8.41
C LYS A 39 3.10 -14.90 -6.92
N SER A 40 2.77 -13.66 -6.53
CA SER A 40 2.48 -13.33 -5.13
C SER A 40 1.29 -14.13 -4.58
N SER A 41 0.23 -14.30 -5.38
CA SER A 41 -0.91 -15.14 -5.02
C SER A 41 -0.51 -16.60 -4.78
N LEU A 42 0.31 -17.16 -5.67
CA LEU A 42 0.82 -18.53 -5.54
C LEU A 42 1.71 -18.69 -4.30
N ASP A 43 2.66 -17.78 -4.09
CA ASP A 43 3.58 -17.81 -2.95
C ASP A 43 2.81 -17.72 -1.62
N ARG A 44 1.77 -16.88 -1.56
CA ARG A 44 0.85 -16.82 -0.40
C ARG A 44 0.08 -18.11 -0.21
N HIS A 45 -0.45 -18.71 -1.28
CA HIS A 45 -1.18 -19.97 -1.16
C HIS A 45 -0.29 -21.05 -0.56
N ILE A 46 0.94 -21.17 -1.05
CA ILE A 46 1.95 -22.10 -0.52
C ILE A 46 2.24 -21.80 0.96
N TYR A 47 2.47 -20.54 1.32
CA TYR A 47 2.77 -20.13 2.69
C TYR A 47 1.65 -20.51 3.66
N PHE A 48 0.42 -20.12 3.36
CA PHE A 48 -0.75 -20.42 4.20
C PHE A 48 -1.03 -21.91 4.33
N SER A 49 -0.84 -22.66 3.25
CA SER A 49 -0.94 -24.12 3.29
C SER A 49 0.12 -24.76 4.19
N LYS A 50 1.34 -24.21 4.25
CA LYS A 50 2.41 -24.72 5.11
C LYS A 50 2.25 -24.33 6.57
N GLU A 51 1.80 -23.11 6.84
CA GLU A 51 1.59 -22.60 8.19
C GLU A 51 0.26 -23.08 8.81
N GLY A 52 -0.61 -23.73 8.03
CA GLY A 52 -1.94 -24.14 8.49
C GLY A 52 -2.85 -22.97 8.88
N SER A 53 -2.54 -21.76 8.39
CA SER A 53 -3.29 -20.53 8.68
C SER A 53 -3.98 -20.03 7.42
N SER A 54 -5.04 -19.23 7.58
CA SER A 54 -5.74 -18.60 6.46
C SER A 54 -6.05 -17.14 6.78
N GLY A 55 -5.96 -16.26 5.78
CA GLY A 55 -6.51 -14.90 5.86
C GLY A 55 -5.59 -13.78 6.38
N GLY A 56 -4.28 -13.86 6.17
CA GLY A 56 -3.35 -12.77 6.53
C GLY A 56 -2.80 -11.96 5.34
N GLY A 57 -2.41 -10.70 5.59
CA GLY A 57 -1.28 -10.08 4.88
C GLY A 57 -1.58 -9.17 3.69
N GLN A 58 -2.83 -8.73 3.46
CA GLN A 58 -3.11 -7.80 2.36
C GLN A 58 -3.82 -6.56 2.88
N ALA A 59 -3.09 -5.45 3.01
CA ALA A 59 -3.70 -4.13 2.98
C ALA A 59 -4.08 -3.84 1.52
N ALA A 60 -5.21 -3.18 1.28
CA ALA A 60 -5.58 -2.73 -0.06
C ALA A 60 -4.41 -1.88 -0.62
N GLY A 61 -3.73 -2.41 -1.63
CA GLY A 61 -2.57 -1.76 -2.23
C GLY A 61 -2.92 -0.43 -2.90
N GLY A 62 -1.89 0.28 -3.38
CA GLY A 62 -2.06 1.44 -4.25
C GLY A 62 -2.48 1.00 -5.65
N GLY A 63 -3.78 0.88 -5.88
CA GLY A 63 -4.39 0.57 -7.19
C GLY A 63 -5.80 1.17 -7.28
N CYS A 64 -6.65 0.75 -8.23
CA CYS A 64 -8.00 1.34 -8.50
C CYS A 64 -8.98 1.40 -7.32
N GLY A 65 -8.58 0.94 -6.13
CA GLY A 65 -9.41 0.92 -4.94
C GLY A 65 -10.50 -0.14 -4.99
N CYS A 66 -10.44 -1.04 -5.96
CA CYS A 66 -11.34 -2.14 -6.13
C CYS A 66 -10.89 -3.27 -5.19
N ASN A 67 -11.55 -3.39 -4.03
CA ASN A 67 -11.56 -4.61 -3.21
C ASN A 67 -12.64 -5.55 -3.74
#